data_AF-A0A1Q4BX10-F1
#
_entry.id   AF-A0A1Q4BX10-F1
#
_cell.length_a   1.000
_cell.length_b   1.000
_cell.length_c   1.000
_cell.angle_alpha   90.00
_cell.angle_beta   90.00
_cell.angle_gamma   90.00
#
_symmetry.space_group_name_H-M   'P 1'
#
loop_
_entity.id
_entity.type
_entity.pdbx_description
1 polymer ?
#
loop_
_entity_poly.entity_id
_entity_poly.type
_entity_poly.pdbx_seq_one_letter_code
_entity_poly.pdbx_strand_id
1 'polypeptide(L)'
;MLLAIILATASLGLASCSVPIADLPVVGVPEGAPARPKDPGAFPAVHDMPAAREQPALAPAEQAKIESELAAARDRQSKAAADANAADAPKQGQARN
;
A
#
# COMPACT_ATOMS: atom_id res chain seq x y z
N MET A 1 5.61 -29.22 -2.33
CA MET A 1 6.63 -28.18 -2.55
C MET A 1 6.12 -27.03 -3.43
N LEU A 2 5.42 -27.29 -4.54
CA LEU A 2 4.86 -26.24 -5.42
C LEU A 2 3.92 -25.25 -4.69
N LEU A 3 3.05 -25.75 -3.81
CA LEU A 3 2.12 -24.92 -3.01
C LEU A 3 2.85 -23.94 -2.07
N ALA A 4 4.01 -24.35 -1.53
CA ALA A 4 4.82 -23.51 -0.66
C ALA A 4 5.52 -22.39 -1.44
N ILE A 5 5.90 -22.65 -2.69
CA ILE A 5 6.51 -21.65 -3.58
C ILE A 5 5.47 -20.58 -3.94
N ILE A 6 4.23 -20.98 -4.26
CA ILE A 6 3.13 -20.05 -4.59
C ILE A 6 2.81 -19.14 -3.39
N LEU A 7 2.68 -19.72 -2.19
CA LEU A 7 2.45 -18.95 -0.96
C LEU A 7 3.60 -17.98 -0.66
N ALA A 8 4.85 -18.40 -0.89
CA ALA A 8 6.02 -17.55 -0.69
C ALA A 8 6.07 -16.38 -1.69
N THR A 9 5.69 -16.58 -2.95
CA THR A 9 5.67 -15.47 -3.94
C THR A 9 4.54 -14.49 -3.70
N ALA A 10 3.38 -14.94 -3.18
CA ALA A 10 2.25 -14.07 -2.87
C ALA A 10 2.51 -13.14 -1.67
N SER A 11 3.32 -13.58 -0.69
CA SER A 11 3.64 -12.75 0.48
C SER A 11 4.61 -11.61 0.17
N LEU A 12 5.44 -11.72 -0.88
CA LEU A 12 6.34 -10.64 -1.30
C LEU A 12 5.60 -9.37 -1.75
N GLY A 13 4.44 -9.51 -2.40
CA GLY A 13 3.63 -8.36 -2.82
C GLY A 13 2.98 -7.63 -1.64
N LEU A 14 2.56 -8.37 -0.61
CA LEU A 14 1.87 -7.85 0.57
C LEU A 14 2.83 -7.26 1.62
N ALA A 15 4.07 -7.75 1.69
CA ALA A 15 5.09 -7.24 2.60
C ALA A 15 5.71 -5.90 2.16
N SER A 16 5.38 -5.41 0.95
CA SER A 16 5.97 -4.19 0.39
C SER A 16 5.62 -2.91 1.15
N CYS A 17 4.46 -2.85 1.81
CA CYS A 17 4.01 -1.63 2.50
C CYS A 17 4.47 -1.50 3.95
N SER A 18 5.15 -2.50 4.52
CA SER A 18 5.59 -2.49 5.93
C SER A 18 7.09 -2.28 6.11
N VAL A 19 7.87 -2.24 5.02
CA VAL A 19 9.32 -2.02 5.10
C VAL A 19 9.58 -0.51 5.16
N PRO A 20 10.14 0.02 6.25
CA PRO A 20 10.54 1.42 6.29
C PRO A 20 11.65 1.63 5.25
N ILE A 21 11.47 2.64 4.39
CA ILE A 21 12.45 3.01 3.36
C ILE A 21 13.83 3.27 3.98
N ALA A 22 13.86 3.70 5.25
CA ALA A 22 15.04 3.93 6.05
C ALA A 22 15.94 2.70 6.29
N ASP A 23 15.41 1.48 6.17
CA ASP A 23 16.12 0.22 6.45
C ASP A 23 16.47 -0.56 5.17
N LEU A 24 16.19 0.00 3.98
CA LEU A 24 16.55 -0.61 2.71
C LEU A 24 18.04 -0.38 2.40
N PRO A 25 18.88 -1.43 2.30
CA PRO A 25 20.33 -1.31 2.14
C PRO A 25 20.78 -0.69 0.80
N VAL A 26 19.87 -0.54 -0.17
CA VAL A 26 20.15 -0.06 -1.53
C VAL A 26 19.43 1.26 -1.86
N VAL A 27 18.42 1.67 -1.07
CA VAL A 27 17.47 2.73 -1.48
C VAL A 27 17.54 4.00 -0.62
N GLY A 28 18.39 4.06 0.43
CA GLY A 28 18.24 5.10 1.46
C GLY A 28 19.46 5.94 1.84
N VAL A 29 20.68 5.57 1.45
CA VAL A 29 21.90 6.22 1.99
C VAL A 29 22.90 6.44 0.85
N PRO A 30 22.99 7.66 0.27
CA PRO A 30 24.02 7.97 -0.71
C PRO A 30 25.41 7.89 -0.07
N GLU A 31 26.45 7.70 -0.89
CA GLU A 31 27.85 7.74 -0.45
C GLU A 31 28.12 9.05 0.31
N GLY A 32 28.43 8.95 1.60
CA GLY A 32 28.69 10.10 2.48
C GLY A 32 27.49 10.58 3.31
N ALA A 33 26.33 9.92 3.27
CA ALA A 33 25.26 10.24 4.19
C ALA A 33 25.66 9.93 5.66
N PRO A 34 25.44 10.86 6.60
CA PRO A 34 25.78 10.65 8.01
C PRO A 34 25.07 9.42 8.59
N ALA A 35 25.74 8.74 9.52
CA ALA A 35 25.13 7.65 10.26
C ALA A 35 23.87 8.14 10.99
N ARG A 36 22.78 7.37 10.89
CA ARG A 36 21.53 7.69 11.56
C ARG A 36 21.77 7.84 13.07
N PRO A 37 21.35 8.96 13.68
CA PRO A 37 21.39 9.09 15.14
C PRO A 37 20.66 7.93 15.81
N LYS A 38 21.24 7.36 16.87
CA LYS A 38 20.60 6.30 17.66
C LYS A 38 19.37 6.79 18.41
N ASP A 39 19.28 8.10 18.63
CA ASP A 39 18.19 8.79 19.29
C ASP A 39 17.39 9.56 18.22
N PRO A 40 16.08 9.29 18.03
CA PRO A 40 15.24 9.96 17.04
C PRO A 40 15.05 11.48 17.27
N GLY A 41 15.60 12.05 18.35
CA GLY A 41 15.44 13.45 18.69
C GLY A 41 14.12 13.70 19.42
N ALA A 42 14.02 14.86 20.07
CA ALA A 42 12.80 15.22 20.78
C ALA A 42 11.67 15.47 19.77
N PHE A 43 10.60 14.67 19.88
CA PHE A 43 9.35 15.00 19.22
C PHE A 43 8.80 16.32 19.81
N PRO A 44 8.04 17.09 19.02
CA PRO A 44 7.24 18.19 19.58
C PRO A 44 6.45 17.69 20.79
N ALA A 45 6.22 18.56 21.77
CA ALA A 45 5.43 18.19 22.93
C ALA A 45 4.10 17.60 22.46
N VAL A 46 3.65 16.50 23.10
CA VAL A 46 2.55 15.61 22.65
C VAL A 46 1.18 16.34 22.49
N HIS A 47 1.12 17.64 22.79
CA HIS A 47 -0.07 18.49 22.67
C HIS A 47 0.13 19.80 21.91
N ASP A 48 1.32 20.05 21.35
CA ASP A 48 1.54 21.18 20.45
C ASP A 48 1.01 20.82 19.07
N MET A 49 -0.31 20.92 18.91
CA MET A 49 -0.91 20.92 17.59
C MET A 49 -0.45 22.18 16.85
N PRO A 50 0.14 22.06 15.64
CA PRO A 50 0.44 23.22 14.83
C PRO A 50 -0.86 24.00 14.58
N ALA A 51 -0.72 25.32 14.39
CA ALA A 51 -1.86 26.18 14.09
C ALA A 51 -2.72 25.59 12.97
N ALA A 52 -4.04 25.79 13.09
CA ALA A 52 -4.96 25.36 12.05
C ALA A 52 -4.52 25.93 10.70
N ARG A 53 -4.61 25.12 9.64
CA ARG A 53 -4.28 25.60 8.30
C ARG A 53 -5.27 26.71 7.92
N GLU A 54 -4.73 27.86 7.52
CA GLU A 54 -5.50 29.03 7.08
C GLU A 54 -6.38 28.71 5.85
N GLN A 55 -5.89 27.85 4.96
CA GLN A 55 -6.65 27.36 3.81
C GLN A 55 -6.91 25.86 3.91
N PRO A 56 -8.11 25.41 3.51
CA PRO A 56 -8.38 24.00 3.33
C PRO A 56 -7.49 23.44 2.22
N ALA A 57 -7.00 22.21 2.42
CA ALA A 57 -6.13 21.55 1.44
C ALA A 57 -6.81 21.31 0.08
N LEU A 58 -8.14 21.14 0.08
CA LEU A 58 -8.97 21.07 -1.12
C LEU A 58 -10.28 21.82 -0.92
N ALA A 59 -10.81 22.37 -2.01
CA ALA A 59 -12.18 22.85 -2.03
C ALA A 59 -13.17 21.67 -1.87
N PRO A 60 -14.30 21.83 -1.18
CA PRO A 60 -15.26 20.74 -0.95
C PRO A 60 -15.75 20.05 -2.23
N ALA A 61 -15.92 20.81 -3.31
CA ALA A 61 -16.33 20.27 -4.60
C ALA A 61 -15.26 19.35 -5.22
N GLU A 62 -13.98 19.73 -5.10
CA GLU A 62 -12.88 18.91 -5.61
C GLU A 62 -12.72 17.64 -4.77
N GLN A 63 -12.90 17.74 -3.46
CA GLN A 63 -12.90 16.58 -2.57
C GLN A 63 -14.01 15.59 -2.96
N ALA A 64 -15.25 16.05 -3.15
CA ALA A 64 -16.38 15.20 -3.55
C ALA A 64 -16.12 14.49 -4.90
N LYS A 65 -15.49 15.19 -5.84
CA LYS A 65 -15.10 14.61 -7.13
C LYS A 65 -14.07 13.49 -6.96
N ILE A 66 -13.00 13.72 -6.20
CA ILE A 66 -11.96 12.71 -5.95
C ILE A 66 -12.56 11.49 -5.25
N GLU A 67 -13.44 11.69 -4.27
CA GLU A 67 -14.12 10.60 -3.57
C GLU A 67 -14.94 9.73 -4.54
N SER A 68 -15.70 10.35 -5.44
CA SER A 68 -16.47 9.66 -6.48
C SER A 68 -15.57 8.86 -7.43
N GLU A 69 -14.49 9.48 -7.92
CA GLU A 69 -13.54 8.82 -8.83
C GLU A 69 -12.84 7.63 -8.17
N LEU A 70 -12.49 7.78 -6.90
CA LEU A 70 -11.83 6.74 -6.12
C LEU A 70 -12.78 5.57 -5.82
N ALA A 71 -14.04 5.84 -5.50
CA ALA A 71 -15.07 4.80 -5.35
C ALA A 71 -15.25 4.02 -6.66
N ALA A 72 -15.43 4.72 -7.78
CA ALA A 72 -15.55 4.08 -9.09
C ALA A 72 -14.32 3.25 -9.47
N ALA A 73 -13.12 3.70 -9.10
CA ALA A 73 -11.89 2.94 -9.32
C ALA A 73 -11.85 1.65 -8.50
N ARG A 74 -12.24 1.71 -7.22
CA ARG A 74 -12.33 0.52 -6.35
C ARG A 74 -13.34 -0.49 -6.89
N ASP A 75 -14.48 -0.04 -7.38
CA ASP A 75 -15.48 -0.92 -7.99
C ASP A 75 -14.96 -1.63 -9.26
N ARG A 76 -14.13 -0.95 -10.05
CA ARG A 76 -13.46 -1.59 -11.20
C ARG A 76 -12.42 -2.61 -10.76
N GLN A 77 -11.64 -2.29 -9.73
CA GLN A 77 -10.63 -3.21 -9.18
C GLN A 77 -11.28 -4.45 -8.56
N SER A 78 -12.38 -4.29 -7.82
CA SER A 78 -13.09 -5.42 -7.21
C SER A 78 -13.69 -6.35 -8.26
N LYS A 79 -14.28 -5.80 -9.33
CA LYS A 79 -14.77 -6.57 -10.48
C LYS A 79 -13.63 -7.32 -11.17
N ALA A 80 -12.54 -6.63 -11.51
CA ALA A 80 -11.39 -7.25 -12.14
C ALA A 80 -10.76 -8.37 -11.28
N ALA A 81 -10.71 -8.19 -9.95
CA ALA A 81 -10.26 -9.21 -9.02
C ALA A 81 -11.22 -10.41 -8.95
N ALA A 82 -12.54 -10.18 -8.98
CA ALA A 82 -13.53 -11.25 -9.03
C ALA A 82 -13.43 -12.05 -10.34
N ASP A 83 -13.27 -11.37 -11.47
CA ASP A 83 -13.08 -12.00 -12.79
C ASP A 83 -11.79 -12.83 -12.84
N ALA A 84 -10.68 -12.31 -12.27
CA ALA A 84 -9.43 -13.05 -12.16
C ALA A 84 -9.57 -14.31 -11.28
N ASN A 85 -10.21 -14.19 -10.11
CA ASN A 85 -10.47 -15.34 -9.23
C ASN A 85 -11.39 -16.39 -9.87
N ALA A 86 -12.35 -15.97 -10.71
CA ALA A 86 -13.22 -16.88 -11.45
C ALA A 86 -12.46 -17.61 -12.58
N ALA A 87 -11.49 -16.94 -13.22
CA ALA A 87 -10.62 -17.56 -14.23
C ALA A 87 -9.66 -18.59 -13.63
N ASP A 88 -9.23 -18.40 -12.38
CA ASP A 88 -8.33 -19.31 -11.66
C ASP A 88 -9.06 -20.45 -10.91
N ALA A 89 -10.40 -20.52 -10.99
CA ALA A 89 -11.18 -21.61 -10.39
C ALA A 89 -10.86 -22.96 -11.07
N PRO A 90 -10.49 -24.02 -10.32
CA PRO A 90 -10.06 -25.28 -10.91
C PRO A 90 -11.23 -25.93 -11.67
N LYS A 91 -11.00 -26.33 -12.92
CA LYS A 91 -11.95 -27.08 -13.76
C LYS A 91 -12.20 -28.50 -13.22
N GLN A 92 -12.87 -28.63 -12.08
CA GLN A 92 -13.24 -29.91 -11.45
C GLN A 92 -14.51 -30.55 -12.05
N GLY A 93 -14.77 -30.37 -13.35
CA GLY A 93 -16.01 -30.83 -13.99
C GLY A 93 -15.87 -31.58 -15.31
N GLN A 94 -14.69 -31.62 -15.93
CA GLN A 94 -14.51 -32.21 -17.28
C GLN A 94 -13.89 -33.62 -17.21
N ALA A 95 -14.49 -34.52 -16.44
CA ALA A 95 -14.14 -35.94 -16.43
C ALA A 95 -15.34 -36.77 -15.96
N ARG A 96 -16.47 -36.68 -16.68
CA ARG A 96 -17.65 -37.50 -16.43
C ARG A 96 -18.64 -37.43 -17.59
N ASN A 97 -18.28 -38.05 -18.71
CA ASN A 97 -19.20 -38.81 -19.56
C ASN A 97 -18.39 -39.82 -20.38
#